data_AF-A0A958T0D5-F1
#
_entry.id   AF-A0A958T0D5-F1
#
_cell.length_a   1.000
_cell.length_b   1.000
_cell.length_c   1.000
_cell.angle_alpha   90.00
_cell.angle_beta   90.00
_cell.angle_gamma   90.00
#
_symmetry.space_group_name_H-M   'P 1'
#
loop_
_entity.id
_entity.type
_entity.pdbx_description
1 polymer ?
#
loop_
_entity_poly.entity_id
_entity_poly.type
_entity_poly.pdbx_seq_one_letter_code
_entity_poly.pdbx_strand_id
1 'polypeptide(L)' 'PIVEVDERFTSKIAFQTMIDSGLSKKQRQNKALVDEISATLILQSYLYSK' A
#
# COMPACT_ATOMS: atom_id res chain seq x y z
N PRO A 1 -8.03 -14.31 -15.82
CA PRO A 1 -9.14 -13.98 -14.89
C PRO A 1 -8.86 -12.62 -14.29
N ILE A 2 -9.88 -11.76 -14.20
CA ILE A 2 -9.78 -10.46 -13.54
C ILE A 2 -10.44 -10.63 -12.17
N VAL A 3 -9.77 -10.18 -11.11
CA VAL A 3 -10.25 -10.30 -9.73
C VAL A 3 -10.21 -8.91 -9.12
N GLU A 4 -11.35 -8.48 -8.59
CA GLU A 4 -11.48 -7.22 -7.89
C GLU A 4 -11.14 -7.42 -6.40
N VAL A 5 -10.38 -6.48 -5.84
CA VAL A 5 -9.96 -6.48 -4.44
C VAL A 5 -10.32 -5.13 -3.84
N ASP A 6 -10.84 -5.14 -2.61
CA ASP A 6 -11.16 -3.92 -1.89
C ASP A 6 -9.88 -3.20 -1.42
N GLU A 7 -9.70 -1.94 -1.82
CA GLU A 7 -8.53 -1.12 -1.50
C GLU A 7 -8.81 0.05 -0.56
N ARG A 8 -10.04 0.16 0.00
CA ARG A 8 -10.50 1.36 0.72
C ARG A 8 -9.61 1.84 1.87
N PHE A 9 -8.84 0.94 2.49
CA PHE A 9 -7.91 1.29 3.57
C PHE A 9 -6.43 1.14 3.19
N THR A 10 -6.14 0.71 1.97
CA THR A 10 -4.78 0.37 1.52
C THR A 10 -3.85 1.57 1.55
N SER A 11 -4.30 2.75 1.08
CA SER A 11 -3.46 3.96 1.11
C SER A 11 -3.10 4.39 2.53
N LYS A 12 -4.01 4.16 3.50
CA LYS A 12 -3.76 4.47 4.91
C LYS A 12 -2.78 3.48 5.54
N ILE A 13 -2.91 2.20 5.21
CA ILE A 13 -1.96 1.16 5.63
C ILE A 13 -0.58 1.42 5.01
N ALA A 14 -0.52 1.68 3.70
CA ALA A 14 0.72 2.02 3.02
C ALA A 14 1.42 3.22 3.67
N PHE A 15 0.67 4.28 3.98
CA PHE A 15 1.21 5.44 4.67
C PHE A 15 1.73 5.08 6.07
N GLN A 16 1.01 4.26 6.83
CA GLN A 16 1.43 3.78 8.16
C GLN A 16 2.71 2.94 8.07
N THR A 17 2.79 2.00 7.12
CA THR A 17 3.99 1.19 6.84
C THR A 17 5.20 2.07 6.58
N MET A 18 5.02 3.20 5.87
CA MET A 18 6.11 4.14 5.66
C MET A 18 6.56 4.85 6.94
N ILE A 19 5.66 5.07 7.90
CA ILE A 19 6.02 5.61 9.23
C ILE A 19 6.85 4.57 9.97
N ASP A 20 6.35 3.33 10.00
CA ASP A 20 6.94 2.23 10.74
C ASP A 20 8.31 1.85 10.16
N SER A 21 8.51 2.02 8.85
CA SER A 21 9.80 1.85 8.18
C SER A 21 10.78 3.02 8.39
N GLY A 22 10.41 4.05 9.15
CA GLY A 22 11.26 5.18 9.47
C GLY A 22 11.45 6.21 8.34
N LEU A 23 10.56 6.25 7.35
CA LEU A 23 10.68 7.23 6.26
C LEU A 23 10.43 8.65 6.75
N SER A 24 11.27 9.58 6.28
CA SER A 24 11.14 11.00 6.58
C SER A 24 9.80 11.55 6.06
N LYS A 25 9.30 12.62 6.69
CA LYS A 25 8.03 13.24 6.30
C LYS A 25 8.00 13.64 4.82
N LYS A 26 9.13 14.09 4.27
CA LYS A 26 9.26 14.46 2.84
C LYS A 26 9.11 13.25 1.92
N GLN A 27 9.68 12.10 2.28
CA GLN A 27 9.55 10.88 1.50
C GLN A 27 8.12 10.33 1.54
N ARG A 28 7.43 10.45 2.68
CA ARG A 28 6.02 10.06 2.85
C ARG A 28 5.02 10.91 2.05
N GLN A 29 5.42 12.08 1.59
CA GLN A 29 4.60 12.93 0.71
C GLN A 29 4.71 12.53 -0.76
N ASN A 30 5.65 11.64 -1.12
CA ASN A 30 5.80 11.18 -2.49
C ASN A 30 4.67 10.18 -2.84
N LYS A 31 3.70 10.64 -3.62
CA LYS A 31 2.54 9.84 -4.04
C LYS A 31 2.96 8.57 -4.79
N ALA A 32 4.00 8.62 -5.62
CA ALA A 32 4.45 7.45 -6.36
C ALA A 32 4.88 6.30 -5.43
N LEU A 33 5.56 6.65 -4.33
CA LEU A 33 5.98 5.69 -3.30
C LEU A 33 4.78 5.09 -2.54
N VAL A 34 3.77 5.93 -2.23
CA VAL A 34 2.53 5.47 -1.60
C VAL A 34 1.74 4.53 -2.52
N ASP A 35 1.66 4.86 -3.81
CA ASP A 35 0.94 4.07 -4.82
C ASP A 35 1.63 2.71 -5.03
N GLU A 36 2.96 2.67 -5.06
CA GLU A 36 3.75 1.43 -5.18
C GLU A 36 3.50 0.49 -4.00
N ILE A 37 3.60 1.00 -2.76
CA ILE A 37 3.32 0.20 -1.56
C ILE A 37 1.87 -0.27 -1.57
N SER A 38 0.93 0.59 -2.00
CA SER A 38 -0.49 0.21 -2.10
C SER A 38 -0.71 -0.94 -3.09
N ALA A 39 -0.08 -0.89 -4.26
CA ALA A 39 -0.16 -1.97 -5.25
C ALA A 39 0.39 -3.31 -4.69
N THR A 40 1.49 -3.27 -3.93
CA THR A 40 2.05 -4.47 -3.30
C THR A 40 1.11 -5.06 -2.24
N LEU A 41 0.44 -4.22 -1.45
CA LEU A 41 -0.55 -4.66 -0.46
C LEU A 41 -1.80 -5.27 -1.11
N ILE A 42 -2.29 -4.71 -2.23
CA ILE A 42 -3.41 -5.28 -3.00
C ILE A 42 -3.03 -6.67 -3.53
N LEU A 43 -1.81 -6.81 -4.09
CA LEU A 43 -1.32 -8.10 -4.56
C LEU A 43 -1.21 -9.11 -3.41
N GLN A 44 -0.68 -8.69 -2.27
CA GLN A 44 -0.57 -9.55 -1.09
C GLN A 44 -1.95 -10.01 -0.60
N SER A 45 -2.93 -9.09 -0.55
CA SER A 45 -4.32 -9.41 -0.19
C SER A 45 -4.92 -10.47 -1.12
N TYR A 46 -4.72 -10.32 -2.44
CA TYR A 46 -5.15 -11.30 -3.42
C TYR A 46 -4.51 -12.68 -3.18
N LEU A 47 -3.19 -12.72 -2.97
CA LEU A 47 -2.43 -13.97 -2.77
C LEU A 47 -2.79 -14.69 -1.47
N TYR A 48 -3.10 -13.96 -0.38
CA TYR A 48 -3.48 -14.57 0.91
C TYR A 48 -4.96 -14.92 1.01
N SER A 49 -5.81 -14.36 0.15
CA SER A 49 -7.23 -14.76 0.07
C SER A 49 -7.44 -16.11 -0.64
N LYS A 50 -6.39 -16.62 -1.28
CA LYS A 50 -6.33 -17.85 -2.08
C LYS A 50 -5.84 -19.03 -1.26
#